data_AF-A0A2G5V9U7-F1
#
_entry.id   AF-A0A2G5V9U7-F1
#
_cell.length_a   1.000
_cell.length_b   1.000
_cell.length_c   1.000
_cell.angle_alpha   90.00
_cell.angle_beta   90.00
_cell.angle_gamma   90.00
#
_symmetry.space_group_name_H-M   'P 1'
#
loop_
_entity.id
_entity.type
_entity.pdbx_description
1 polymer ?
#
loop_
_entity_poly.entity_id
_entity_poly.type
_entity_poly.pdbx_seq_one_letter_code
_entity_poly.pdbx_strand_id
1 'polypeptide(L)'
;MIRISGKPGISNSSETLNVAWQDCMGICWADINCSVVYKKSDIQCQYFRFGTISTIQKAAKKDDEIALKIRIPPDECPISNPLVPGPTYYTQIINGQHYTTTVSSNPLSNNIYNLTYSIAVPV
;
A
#
# COMPACT_ATOMS: atom_id res chain seq x y z
N MET A 1 -0.29 -7.80 4.61
CA MET A 1 -0.63 -6.71 3.66
C MET A 1 -2.04 -6.91 3.14
N ILE A 2 -2.72 -5.84 2.71
CA ILE A 2 -4.08 -5.91 2.18
C ILE A 2 -4.06 -5.79 0.68
N ARG A 3 -4.66 -6.79 0.02
CA ARG A 3 -4.77 -6.89 -1.43
C ARG A 3 -6.07 -6.26 -1.90
N ILE A 4 -5.99 -5.43 -2.92
CA ILE A 4 -7.14 -4.82 -3.59
C ILE A 4 -6.96 -4.91 -5.11
N SER A 5 -8.06 -4.79 -5.85
CA SER A 5 -8.02 -4.58 -7.29
C SER A 5 -7.61 -3.14 -7.59
N GLY A 6 -6.44 -2.98 -8.19
CA GLY A 6 -5.89 -1.66 -8.47
C GLY A 6 -4.51 -1.73 -9.11
N LYS A 7 -4.10 -0.56 -9.60
CA LYS A 7 -2.78 -0.35 -10.21
C LYS A 7 -2.14 0.94 -9.72
N PRO A 8 -0.81 1.05 -9.78
CA PRO A 8 -0.12 2.28 -9.44
C PRO A 8 -0.64 3.46 -10.26
N GLY A 9 -0.90 4.59 -9.59
CA GLY A 9 -1.22 5.86 -10.24
C GLY A 9 0.03 6.71 -10.37
N ILE A 10 0.03 7.85 -9.67
CA ILE A 10 1.14 8.79 -9.61
C ILE A 10 2.20 8.23 -8.67
N SER A 11 3.42 8.07 -9.19
CA SER A 11 4.59 7.64 -8.43
C SER A 11 5.86 8.30 -8.94
N ASN A 12 6.82 8.53 -8.04
CA ASN A 12 8.12 9.10 -8.36
C ASN A 12 9.13 8.01 -8.72
N SER A 13 9.08 6.88 -8.01
CA SER A 13 10.00 5.75 -8.22
C SER A 13 9.40 4.42 -7.78
N SER A 14 9.86 3.34 -8.41
CA SER A 14 9.54 1.95 -8.06
C SER A 14 10.72 1.05 -8.38
N GLU A 15 10.84 -0.06 -7.68
CA GLU A 15 11.79 -1.13 -7.98
C GLU A 15 11.02 -2.31 -8.57
N THR A 16 11.64 -3.06 -9.49
CA THR A 16 11.05 -4.31 -10.00
C THR A 16 11.77 -5.48 -9.35
N LEU A 17 11.02 -6.38 -8.72
CA LEU A 17 11.54 -7.60 -8.12
C LEU A 17 11.08 -8.79 -8.94
N ASN A 18 12.01 -9.69 -9.29
CA ASN A 18 11.75 -10.92 -10.03
C ASN A 18 11.57 -12.09 -9.06
N VAL A 19 10.48 -12.06 -8.30
CA VAL A 19 10.11 -13.04 -7.27
C VAL A 19 8.63 -13.36 -7.38
N ALA A 20 8.19 -14.48 -6.79
CA ALA A 20 6.78 -14.83 -6.80
C ALA A 20 5.93 -13.74 -6.11
N TRP A 21 4.67 -13.58 -6.52
CA TRP A 21 3.78 -12.55 -5.95
C TRP A 21 3.67 -12.62 -4.42
N GLN A 22 3.57 -13.82 -3.86
CA GLN A 22 3.52 -14.02 -2.41
C GLN A 22 4.83 -13.60 -1.73
N ASP A 23 5.97 -13.95 -2.31
CA ASP A 23 7.29 -13.57 -1.79
C ASP A 23 7.50 -12.06 -1.85
N CYS A 24 7.01 -11.40 -2.91
CA CYS A 24 7.05 -9.94 -3.02
C CYS A 24 6.30 -9.26 -1.86
N MET A 25 5.08 -9.73 -1.55
CA MET A 25 4.33 -9.24 -0.40
C MET A 25 5.04 -9.54 0.92
N GLY A 26 5.66 -10.72 1.05
CA GLY A 26 6.46 -11.10 2.22
C GLY A 26 7.68 -10.19 2.43
N ILE A 27 8.44 -9.92 1.37
CA ILE A 27 9.58 -9.00 1.36
C ILE A 27 9.13 -7.60 1.77
N CYS A 28 8.05 -7.09 1.17
CA CYS A 28 7.50 -5.77 1.51
C CYS A 28 6.97 -5.72 2.96
N TRP A 29 6.41 -6.81 3.47
CA TRP A 29 5.97 -6.89 4.85
C TRP A 29 7.15 -6.81 5.83
N ALA A 30 8.25 -7.51 5.54
CA ALA A 30 9.46 -7.49 6.35
C ALA A 30 10.25 -6.17 6.23
N ASP A 31 10.26 -5.56 5.06
CA ASP A 31 10.96 -4.30 4.82
C ASP A 31 10.19 -3.11 5.41
N ILE A 32 10.83 -2.41 6.33
CA ILE A 32 10.26 -1.24 6.98
C ILE A 32 10.01 -0.10 6.00
N ASN A 33 10.80 0.02 4.93
CA ASN A 33 10.65 1.08 3.96
C ASN A 33 9.56 0.80 2.93
N CYS A 34 8.98 -0.40 2.87
CA CYS A 34 7.97 -0.70 1.87
C CYS A 34 6.57 -0.25 2.29
N SER A 35 5.86 0.41 1.37
CA SER A 35 4.46 0.81 1.57
C SER A 35 3.48 0.03 0.68
N VAL A 36 3.86 -0.23 -0.57
CA VAL A 36 2.96 -0.80 -1.59
C VAL A 36 3.74 -1.74 -2.52
N VAL A 37 3.09 -2.81 -2.97
CA VAL A 37 3.56 -3.65 -4.08
C VAL A 37 2.45 -3.86 -5.12
N TYR A 38 2.81 -3.92 -6.39
CA TYR A 38 1.89 -4.18 -7.52
C TYR A 38 2.33 -5.43 -8.28
N LYS A 39 1.38 -6.31 -8.59
CA LYS A 39 1.63 -7.55 -9.33
C LYS A 39 1.74 -7.24 -10.82
N LYS A 40 2.94 -7.44 -11.40
CA LYS A 40 3.13 -7.37 -12.86
C LYS A 40 2.87 -8.72 -13.53
N SER A 41 3.27 -9.80 -12.86
CA SER A 41 2.99 -11.19 -13.22
C SER A 41 3.09 -12.05 -11.96
N ASP A 42 2.88 -13.37 -12.07
CA ASP A 42 3.02 -14.27 -10.92
C ASP A 42 4.46 -14.38 -10.40
N ILE A 43 5.47 -13.99 -11.20
CA ILE A 43 6.91 -14.06 -10.89
C ILE A 43 7.61 -12.69 -10.92
N GLN A 44 6.85 -11.60 -11.02
CA GLN A 44 7.41 -10.26 -11.03
C GLN A 44 6.44 -9.26 -10.41
N CYS A 45 6.96 -8.39 -9.55
CA CYS A 45 6.19 -7.30 -8.95
C CYS A 45 6.94 -5.97 -9.03
N GLN A 46 6.18 -4.88 -8.94
CA GLN A 46 6.70 -3.57 -8.60
C GLN A 46 6.62 -3.33 -7.09
N TYR A 47 7.67 -2.78 -6.54
CA TYR A 47 7.85 -2.46 -5.14
C TYR A 47 7.98 -0.94 -4.99
N PHE A 48 7.25 -0.37 -4.03
CA PHE A 48 7.23 1.07 -3.75
C PHE A 48 7.64 1.33 -2.31
N ARG A 49 8.60 2.22 -2.14
CA ARG A 49 9.03 2.69 -0.83
C ARG A 49 8.04 3.70 -0.28
N PHE A 50 8.10 3.90 1.03
CA PHE A 50 7.45 4.98 1.74
C PHE A 50 7.72 6.31 1.04
N GLY A 51 6.65 7.06 0.74
CA GLY A 51 6.75 8.35 0.04
C GLY A 51 6.87 8.29 -1.49
N THR A 52 7.06 7.12 -2.13
CA THR A 52 7.35 7.09 -3.58
C THR A 52 6.11 6.94 -4.47
N ILE A 53 4.95 6.55 -3.91
CA ILE A 53 3.67 6.46 -4.62
C ILE A 53 2.61 7.29 -3.92
N SER A 54 1.92 8.17 -4.65
CA SER A 54 0.95 9.11 -4.10
C SER A 54 -0.50 8.74 -4.41
N THR A 55 -0.74 7.93 -5.44
CA THR A 55 -2.10 7.49 -5.76
C THR A 55 -2.15 6.04 -6.26
N ILE A 56 -3.29 5.41 -6.04
CA ILE A 56 -3.64 4.10 -6.60
C ILE A 56 -4.93 4.28 -7.40
N GLN A 57 -4.92 3.78 -8.63
CA GLN A 57 -6.10 3.73 -9.47
C GLN A 57 -6.85 2.43 -9.18
N LYS A 58 -8.13 2.54 -8.82
CA LYS A 58 -9.01 1.39 -8.65
C LYS A 58 -9.20 0.72 -10.01
N ALA A 59 -9.02 -0.59 -10.07
CA ALA A 59 -9.16 -1.34 -11.31
C ALA A 59 -10.45 -2.17 -11.29
N ALA A 60 -11.14 -2.23 -12.43
CA ALA A 60 -12.30 -3.10 -12.62
C ALA A 60 -11.91 -4.55 -12.96
N LYS A 61 -10.67 -4.78 -13.42
CA LYS A 61 -10.15 -6.09 -13.81
C LYS A 61 -9.59 -6.83 -12.60
N LYS A 62 -9.80 -8.15 -12.55
CA LYS A 62 -9.28 -9.04 -11.50
C LYS A 62 -7.76 -9.17 -11.51
N ASP A 63 -7.12 -8.99 -12.66
CA ASP A 63 -5.68 -9.26 -12.84
C ASP A 63 -4.79 -8.11 -12.35
N ASP A 64 -5.36 -6.90 -12.18
CA ASP A 64 -4.66 -5.76 -11.59
C ASP A 64 -4.71 -5.88 -10.07
N GLU A 65 -3.71 -6.54 -9.49
CA GLU A 65 -3.58 -6.73 -8.05
C GLU A 65 -2.52 -5.79 -7.45
N ILE A 66 -2.92 -5.05 -6.42
CA ILE A 66 -2.02 -4.22 -5.63
C ILE A 66 -2.20 -4.52 -4.15
N ALA A 67 -1.11 -4.59 -3.41
CA ALA A 67 -1.11 -4.83 -1.97
C ALA A 67 -0.50 -3.66 -1.23
N LEU A 68 -1.16 -3.24 -0.15
CA LEU A 68 -0.72 -2.14 0.69
C LEU A 68 -0.40 -2.61 2.10
N LYS A 69 0.57 -1.94 2.72
CA LYS A 69 0.89 -2.10 4.13
C LYS A 69 -0.04 -1.22 4.95
N ILE A 70 -1.19 -1.77 5.33
CA ILE A 70 -2.17 -1.13 6.22
C ILE A 70 -2.35 -1.95 7.49
N ARG A 71 -2.65 -1.31 8.63
CA ARG A 71 -2.99 -2.03 9.87
C ARG A 71 -4.46 -2.40 9.84
N ILE A 72 -4.75 -3.69 10.02
CA ILE A 72 -6.09 -4.20 10.33
C ILE A 72 -6.03 -4.85 11.72
N PRO A 73 -7.11 -4.78 12.52
CA PRO A 73 -7.20 -5.56 13.75
C PRO A 73 -6.81 -7.03 13.50
N PRO A 74 -5.93 -7.62 14.33
CA PRO A 74 -5.30 -8.91 14.06
C PRO A 74 -6.28 -10.09 13.99
N ASP A 75 -7.47 -9.96 14.57
CA ASP A 75 -8.41 -11.07 14.78
C ASP A 75 -9.60 -11.08 13.80
N GLU A 76 -9.67 -10.12 12.86
CA GLU A 76 -10.76 -10.04 11.90
C GLU A 76 -10.24 -9.80 10.47
N CYS A 77 -10.42 -10.82 9.62
CA CYS A 77 -10.40 -10.58 8.17
C CYS A 77 -11.60 -9.69 7.83
N PRO A 78 -11.38 -8.51 7.24
CA PRO A 78 -12.47 -7.58 6.99
C PRO A 78 -13.45 -8.19 5.98
N ILE A 79 -14.74 -8.17 6.33
CA ILE A 79 -15.83 -8.69 5.48
C ILE A 79 -16.14 -7.79 4.27
N SER A 80 -15.60 -6.57 4.27
CA SER A 80 -15.72 -5.58 3.21
C SER A 80 -14.36 -4.92 2.94
N ASN A 81 -14.28 -4.05 1.93
CA ASN A 81 -13.03 -3.36 1.62
C ASN A 81 -12.61 -2.46 2.82
N PRO A 82 -11.50 -2.75 3.51
CA PRO A 82 -11.07 -2.04 4.71
C PRO A 82 -10.56 -0.62 4.44
N LEU A 83 -10.50 -0.21 3.16
CA LEU A 83 -10.20 1.15 2.75
C LEU A 83 -11.45 2.05 2.65
N VAL A 84 -12.65 1.49 2.87
CA VAL A 84 -13.92 2.21 2.79
C VAL A 84 -14.65 2.08 4.13
N PRO A 85 -15.08 3.19 4.76
CA PRO A 85 -15.05 4.57 4.25
C PRO A 85 -13.65 5.23 4.27
N GLY A 86 -12.69 4.65 4.99
CA GLY A 86 -11.37 5.28 5.24
C GLY A 86 -11.51 6.56 6.09
N PRO A 87 -10.40 7.28 6.36
CA PRO A 87 -9.03 6.93 6.01
C PRO A 87 -8.48 5.77 6.86
N THR A 88 -7.60 4.97 6.27
CA THR A 88 -6.92 3.85 6.95
C THR A 88 -5.44 4.16 7.04
N TYR A 89 -4.81 3.88 8.18
CA TYR A 89 -3.42 4.25 8.45
C TYR A 89 -2.56 3.05 8.84
N TYR A 90 -1.25 3.20 8.58
CA TYR A 90 -0.22 2.33 9.09
C TYR A 90 0.91 3.17 9.63
N THR A 91 1.17 3.04 10.93
CA THR A 91 2.24 3.75 11.61
C THR A 91 3.30 2.75 12.05
N GLN A 92 4.54 3.04 11.70
CA GLN A 92 5.72 2.33 12.16
C GLN A 92 6.59 3.25 13.02
N ILE A 93 7.27 2.68 14.00
CA ILE A 93 8.23 3.41 14.84
C ILE A 93 9.63 2.99 14.41
N ILE A 94 10.41 3.95 13.91
CA ILE A 94 11.80 3.75 13.46
C ILE A 94 12.67 4.76 14.19
N ASN A 95 13.63 4.30 15.00
CA ASN A 95 14.51 5.18 15.78
C ASN A 95 13.75 6.27 16.58
N GLY A 96 12.61 5.90 17.15
CA GLY A 96 11.74 6.82 17.90
C GLY A 96 10.87 7.74 17.03
N GLN A 97 10.97 7.72 15.71
CA GLN A 97 10.11 8.49 14.81
C GLN A 97 8.93 7.67 14.31
N HIS A 98 7.75 8.29 14.22
CA HIS A 98 6.51 7.69 13.76
C HIS A 98 6.33 7.96 12.26
N TYR A 99 6.51 6.93 11.44
CA TYR A 99 6.28 6.96 10.00
C TYR A 99 4.87 6.48 9.71
N THR A 100 4.01 7.38 9.26
CA THR A 100 2.60 7.06 9.01
C THR A 100 2.30 7.13 7.52
N THR A 101 1.77 6.04 6.97
CA THR A 101 1.13 6.01 5.66
C THR A 101 -0.38 6.08 5.85
N THR A 102 -1.04 7.00 5.18
CA THR A 102 -2.50 7.15 5.21
C THR A 102 -3.07 6.92 3.83
N VAL A 103 -4.10 6.09 3.75
CA VAL A 103 -4.84 5.79 2.52
C VAL A 103 -6.25 6.34 2.65
N SER A 104 -6.67 7.18 1.71
CA SER A 104 -8.01 7.80 1.70
C SER A 104 -8.62 7.81 0.31
N SER A 105 -9.94 7.91 0.22
CA SER A 105 -10.61 8.12 -1.07
C SER A 105 -10.27 9.52 -1.61
N ASN A 106 -10.07 9.64 -2.92
CA ASN A 106 -9.84 10.94 -3.55
C ASN A 106 -11.16 11.73 -3.64
N PRO A 107 -11.23 12.99 -3.16
CA PRO A 107 -12.47 13.76 -3.15
C PRO A 107 -12.96 14.18 -4.54
N LEU A 108 -12.07 14.19 -5.54
CA LEU A 108 -12.38 14.56 -6.92
C LEU A 108 -12.67 13.35 -7.81
N SER A 109 -12.35 12.14 -7.36
CA SER A 109 -12.54 10.92 -8.15
C SER A 109 -12.77 9.68 -7.29
N ASN A 110 -13.94 9.07 -7.46
CA ASN A 110 -14.29 7.81 -6.79
C ASN A 110 -13.42 6.62 -7.21
N ASN A 111 -12.63 6.75 -8.28
CA ASN A 111 -11.78 5.71 -8.84
C ASN A 111 -10.32 5.79 -8.38
N ILE A 112 -10.00 6.70 -7.45
CA ILE A 112 -8.63 6.90 -6.97
C ILE A 112 -8.58 6.81 -5.44
N TYR A 113 -7.55 6.13 -4.94
CA TYR A 113 -7.10 6.27 -3.56
C TYR A 113 -5.87 7.18 -3.52
N ASN A 114 -5.85 8.09 -2.56
CA ASN A 114 -4.70 8.94 -2.25
C ASN A 114 -3.87 8.28 -1.14
N LEU A 115 -2.54 8.37 -1.27
CA LEU A 115 -1.58 7.96 -0.28
C LEU A 115 -0.81 9.19 0.19
N THR A 116 -0.87 9.44 1.48
CA THR A 116 -0.09 10.50 2.13
C THR A 116 0.83 9.92 3.19
N TYR A 117 1.92 10.63 3.45
CA TYR A 117 3.00 10.17 4.30
C TYR A 117 3.39 11.27 5.28
N SER A 118 3.58 10.91 6.54
CA SER A 118 4.07 11.84 7.56
C SER A 118 5.10 11.17 8.47
N ILE A 119 6.01 11.98 8.99
CA ILE A 119 7.02 11.60 9.97
C ILE A 119 6.84 12.53 11.18
N ALA A 120 6.62 11.97 12.36
CA ALA A 120 6.49 12.73 13.60
C ALA A 120 7.46 12.20 14.67
N VAL A 121 7.99 13.08 15.51
CA VAL A 121 8.73 12.70 16.72
C VAL A 121 7.73 12.73 17.89
N PRO A 122 7.63 11.70 18.74
CA PRO A 122 6.85 11.78 19.96
C PRO A 122 7.45 12.87 20.85
N VAL A 123 6.60 13.84 21.22
CA VAL A 123 6.88 14.90 22.20
C VAL A 123 6.89 14.34 23.62
#